data_AF-A0A1I7M5P1-F1
#
_entry.id   AF-A0A1I7M5P1-F1
#
_cell.length_a   1.000
_cell.length_b   1.000
_cell.length_c   1.000
_cell.angle_alpha   90.00
_cell.angle_beta   90.00
_cell.angle_gamma   90.00
#
_symmetry.space_group_name_H-M   'P 1'
#
loop_
_entity.id
_entity.type
_entity.pdbx_description
1 polymer ?
#
loop_
_entity_poly.entity_id
_entity_poly.type
_entity_poly.pdbx_seq_one_letter_code
_entity_poly.pdbx_strand_id
1 'polypeptide(L)'
;MRSRWRCWRRSESDVFRVARWAIPVPKRGASMNATSPHAFNFALGKPANQSSVSQWSSSQITEVDASVATNGDTTSSRFFHTDNETSPWWQVDLGEDIVIEKLRLFNRREYAHRFRKFSILISPTGAPNSWLSIFSKNDNATFGGDDDHPYEAKFGGKLLARFVRIRKDDPGYLHFRECEVLGYKPDPEESALLRDQMAQTKQRLLAEKAAATQRLIEGRTGHITYIDSRAVFVDTNKYSTSLVKALDGGGYEDAERKIVKEVLLSKDRVLEIGTAVGMVSMTAAGVVCPSSVLTYDANPAIVADARRNFDANGMGEISANVGVMRNRSRWLNDETEIDFFVSRDFWASRLFVKPGDSDIASVVRVPLVCLEDKIADHQANVIICDIEGGEADLLNGADLSSIRLILIEIHYWAVGREKIDGMINYLISQGFSINFYYTSRNIVLLDRNL
;
A
#
# COMPACT_ATOMS: atom_id res chain seq x y z
N MET A 1 -29.26 40.61 45.17
CA MET A 1 -28.31 41.11 44.15
C MET A 1 -28.24 40.08 43.03
N ARG A 2 -28.68 40.46 41.82
CA ARG A 2 -28.83 39.60 40.64
C ARG A 2 -27.87 40.09 39.55
N SER A 3 -27.16 39.19 38.87
CA SER A 3 -26.53 39.44 37.57
C SER A 3 -26.36 38.08 36.86
N ARG A 4 -27.37 37.55 36.18
CA ARG A 4 -27.75 37.77 34.76
C ARG A 4 -26.58 37.67 33.76
N TRP A 5 -26.44 36.44 33.28
CA TRP A 5 -25.95 36.04 31.97
C TRP A 5 -26.46 36.95 30.84
N ARG A 6 -25.56 37.41 29.97
CA ARG A 6 -25.90 37.95 28.64
C ARG A 6 -25.01 37.30 27.59
N CYS A 7 -25.69 36.63 26.67
CA CYS A 7 -25.25 36.21 25.35
C CYS A 7 -24.79 37.42 24.53
N TRP A 8 -23.66 37.28 23.82
CA TRP A 8 -23.27 38.17 22.73
C TRP A 8 -22.89 37.32 21.51
N ARG A 9 -23.68 37.47 20.44
CA ARG A 9 -23.27 37.18 19.06
C ARG A 9 -22.33 38.29 18.58
N ARG A 10 -21.23 37.94 17.93
CA ARG A 10 -20.45 38.73 16.95
C ARG A 10 -19.83 37.71 15.98
N SER A 11 -20.36 37.61 14.77
CA SER A 11 -20.02 38.36 13.55
C SER A 11 -18.74 37.83 12.89
N GLU A 12 -18.95 37.20 11.74
CA GLU A 12 -17.98 36.90 10.70
C GLU A 12 -17.19 38.16 10.32
N SER A 13 -15.86 38.08 10.32
CA SER A 13 -14.95 38.68 9.33
C SER A 13 -13.52 38.71 9.88
N ASP A 14 -12.59 38.28 9.01
CA ASP A 14 -11.13 38.51 9.04
C ASP A 14 -10.30 37.71 10.05
N VAL A 15 -9.52 36.73 9.56
CA VAL A 15 -8.05 36.82 9.41
C VAL A 15 -7.57 35.66 8.50
N PHE A 16 -7.07 35.94 7.29
CA PHE A 16 -5.86 35.33 6.70
C PHE A 16 -5.51 36.07 5.40
N ARG A 17 -4.56 36.99 5.51
CA ARG A 17 -3.92 37.67 4.38
C ARG A 17 -2.94 36.69 3.72
N VAL A 18 -3.17 36.35 2.45
CA VAL A 18 -2.16 35.74 1.58
C VAL A 18 -1.71 36.79 0.56
N ALA A 19 -0.40 37.01 0.52
CA ALA A 19 0.25 37.96 -0.38
C ALA A 19 0.01 37.58 -1.85
N ARG A 20 -0.63 38.49 -2.59
CA ARG A 20 -0.73 38.44 -4.06
C ARG A 20 0.52 39.08 -4.66
N TRP A 21 1.27 38.33 -5.45
CA TRP A 21 2.20 38.89 -6.43
C TRP A 21 1.49 38.94 -7.78
N ALA A 22 1.23 40.17 -8.25
CA ALA A 22 0.62 40.46 -9.53
C ALA A 22 1.69 40.51 -10.63
N ILE A 23 1.49 39.74 -11.71
CA ILE A 23 2.26 39.85 -12.96
C ILE A 23 1.43 40.69 -13.96
N PRO A 24 2.02 41.61 -14.76
CA PRO A 24 1.25 42.54 -15.58
C PRO A 24 0.53 41.86 -16.75
N VAL A 25 -0.69 42.32 -17.05
CA VAL A 25 -1.51 41.91 -18.18
C VAL A 25 -1.21 42.81 -19.40
N PRO A 26 -0.81 42.28 -20.57
CA PRO A 26 -0.81 43.05 -21.81
C PRO A 26 -2.22 43.12 -22.41
N LYS A 27 -2.53 44.26 -23.02
CA LYS A 27 -3.85 44.64 -23.58
C LYS A 27 -4.29 43.75 -24.75
N ARG A 28 -5.61 43.59 -24.86
CA ARG A 28 -6.34 42.85 -25.91
C ARG A 28 -6.00 43.35 -27.32
N GLY A 29 -5.85 42.41 -28.26
CA GLY A 29 -5.90 42.69 -29.69
C GLY A 29 -5.39 41.56 -30.58
N ALA A 30 -6.13 40.46 -30.66
CA ALA A 30 -6.29 39.61 -31.87
C ALA A 30 -7.14 38.39 -31.50
N SER A 31 -8.23 38.17 -32.22
CA SER A 31 -9.03 36.96 -32.08
C SER A 31 -8.24 35.75 -32.55
N MET A 32 -8.04 34.77 -31.70
CA MET A 32 -7.79 33.40 -32.13
C MET A 32 -8.75 32.49 -31.39
N ASN A 33 -9.71 31.94 -32.14
CA ASN A 33 -10.44 30.75 -31.75
C ASN A 33 -9.41 29.63 -31.52
N ALA A 34 -9.11 29.33 -30.25
CA ALA A 34 -8.38 28.12 -29.88
C ALA A 34 -9.37 27.18 -29.17
N THR A 35 -10.24 26.56 -29.96
CA THR A 35 -10.77 25.24 -29.61
C THR A 35 -9.56 24.30 -29.58
N SER A 36 -9.22 23.76 -28.41
CA SER A 36 -8.07 22.87 -28.21
C SER A 36 -8.08 21.75 -29.27
N PRO A 37 -7.11 21.67 -30.21
CA PRO A 37 -7.04 20.59 -31.17
C PRO A 37 -6.69 19.31 -30.40
N HIS A 38 -7.30 18.19 -30.81
CA HIS A 38 -7.07 16.85 -30.28
C HIS A 38 -5.58 16.58 -30.03
N ALA A 39 -5.21 16.29 -28.77
CA ALA A 39 -3.89 15.76 -28.48
C ALA A 39 -3.67 14.50 -29.34
N PHE A 40 -2.53 14.43 -30.03
CA PHE A 40 -2.23 13.35 -30.97
C PHE A 40 -1.86 12.08 -30.20
N ASN A 41 -2.39 10.91 -30.60
CA ASN A 41 -2.01 9.63 -30.01
C ASN A 41 -0.67 9.15 -30.58
N PHE A 42 0.41 9.34 -29.81
CA PHE A 42 1.76 8.94 -30.19
C PHE A 42 2.03 7.44 -30.05
N ALA A 43 1.16 6.69 -29.39
CA ALA A 43 1.26 5.23 -29.34
C ALA A 43 0.73 4.55 -30.61
N LEU A 44 -0.06 5.24 -31.43
CA LEU A 44 -0.72 4.67 -32.60
C LEU A 44 0.28 4.01 -33.57
N GLY A 45 0.10 2.72 -33.81
CA GLY A 45 0.92 1.88 -34.69
C GLY A 45 2.34 1.65 -34.20
N LYS A 46 2.68 2.03 -32.97
CA LYS A 46 4.04 1.91 -32.44
C LYS A 46 4.33 0.50 -31.93
N PRO A 47 5.61 0.07 -31.99
CA PRO A 47 6.03 -1.22 -31.44
C PRO A 47 5.71 -1.31 -29.94
N ALA A 48 5.07 -2.39 -29.54
CA ALA A 48 4.77 -2.70 -28.16
C ALA A 48 5.32 -4.08 -27.77
N ASN A 49 5.50 -4.31 -26.48
CA ASN A 49 5.92 -5.60 -25.91
C ASN A 49 5.29 -5.78 -24.51
N GLN A 50 5.38 -6.99 -23.97
CA GLN A 50 4.81 -7.35 -22.66
C GLN A 50 5.72 -8.34 -21.92
N SER A 51 5.51 -8.46 -20.60
CA SER A 51 6.33 -9.31 -19.71
C SER A 51 6.27 -10.80 -20.05
N SER A 52 5.08 -11.28 -20.41
CA SER A 52 4.79 -12.67 -20.73
C SER A 52 3.55 -12.72 -21.64
N VAL A 53 3.23 -13.90 -22.17
CA VAL A 53 2.03 -14.10 -23.00
C VAL A 53 1.20 -15.24 -22.43
N SER A 54 -0.12 -15.04 -22.36
CA SER A 54 -1.03 -16.08 -21.91
C SER A 54 -1.14 -17.18 -22.97
N GLN A 55 -1.29 -18.43 -22.54
CA GLN A 55 -1.69 -19.52 -23.44
C GLN A 55 -3.03 -19.26 -24.18
N TRP A 56 -3.85 -18.34 -23.65
CA TRP A 56 -5.13 -17.94 -24.24
C TRP A 56 -5.05 -16.70 -25.14
N SER A 57 -3.86 -16.12 -25.32
CA SER A 57 -3.64 -15.00 -26.23
C SER A 57 -3.80 -15.42 -27.69
N SER A 58 -4.26 -14.47 -28.50
CA SER A 58 -4.44 -14.67 -29.95
C SER A 58 -3.12 -14.93 -30.69
N SER A 59 -2.01 -14.48 -30.12
CA SER A 59 -0.65 -14.74 -30.55
C SER A 59 0.17 -15.20 -29.36
N GLN A 60 1.12 -16.10 -29.58
CA GLN A 60 2.11 -16.52 -28.58
C GLN A 60 3.45 -15.75 -28.70
N ILE A 61 3.48 -14.72 -29.55
CA ILE A 61 4.61 -13.79 -29.69
C ILE A 61 4.23 -12.50 -28.96
N THR A 62 5.02 -12.10 -27.96
CA THR A 62 4.71 -10.99 -27.05
C THR A 62 4.55 -9.66 -27.79
N GLU A 63 5.39 -9.38 -28.80
CA GLU A 63 5.30 -8.14 -29.57
C GLU A 63 4.00 -8.06 -30.39
N VAL A 64 3.58 -9.20 -30.97
CA VAL A 64 2.36 -9.27 -31.78
C VAL A 64 1.13 -9.12 -30.90
N ASP A 65 1.08 -9.81 -29.75
CA ASP A 65 -0.04 -9.71 -28.81
C ASP A 65 -0.13 -8.29 -28.24
N ALA A 66 0.99 -7.73 -27.75
CA ALA A 66 1.04 -6.40 -27.17
C ALA A 66 0.65 -5.28 -28.15
N SER A 67 0.91 -5.45 -29.45
CA SER A 67 0.55 -4.47 -30.49
C SER A 67 -0.95 -4.25 -30.65
N VAL A 68 -1.79 -5.15 -30.11
CA VAL A 68 -3.24 -4.96 -30.09
C VAL A 68 -3.61 -3.66 -29.39
N ALA A 69 -2.85 -3.25 -28.37
CA ALA A 69 -3.16 -2.05 -27.60
C ALA A 69 -2.56 -0.74 -28.14
N THR A 70 -1.99 -0.77 -29.34
CA THR A 70 -1.53 0.42 -30.07
C THR A 70 -2.21 0.58 -31.43
N ASN A 71 -3.28 -0.15 -31.71
CA ASN A 71 -3.84 -0.22 -33.07
C ASN A 71 -4.84 0.92 -33.37
N GLY A 72 -5.22 1.71 -32.37
CA GLY A 72 -6.16 2.83 -32.47
C GLY A 72 -7.64 2.44 -32.41
N ASP A 73 -7.97 1.15 -32.27
CA ASP A 73 -9.34 0.66 -32.21
C ASP A 73 -9.83 0.55 -30.76
N THR A 74 -10.35 1.67 -30.26
CA THR A 74 -10.95 1.77 -28.93
C THR A 74 -12.31 1.05 -28.81
N THR A 75 -12.87 0.54 -29.91
CA THR A 75 -14.21 -0.06 -29.96
C THR A 75 -14.19 -1.60 -29.99
N SER A 76 -13.12 -2.18 -30.51
CA SER A 76 -12.89 -3.62 -30.62
C SER A 76 -12.87 -4.32 -29.27
N SER A 77 -13.30 -5.59 -29.24
CA SER A 77 -13.16 -6.46 -28.06
C SER A 77 -11.78 -7.12 -27.96
N ARG A 78 -10.87 -6.89 -28.92
CA ARG A 78 -9.51 -7.44 -28.88
C ARG A 78 -8.70 -6.79 -27.75
N PHE A 79 -7.82 -7.58 -27.15
CA PHE A 79 -6.87 -7.18 -26.11
C PHE A 79 -5.63 -8.07 -26.20
N PHE A 80 -4.52 -7.60 -25.63
CA PHE A 80 -3.39 -8.48 -25.29
C PHE A 80 -3.61 -9.10 -23.90
N HIS A 81 -2.89 -10.17 -23.59
CA HIS A 81 -3.04 -10.86 -22.31
C HIS A 81 -1.70 -11.45 -21.84
N THR A 82 -1.20 -11.01 -20.69
CA THR A 82 -0.03 -11.65 -20.05
C THR A 82 -0.42 -12.98 -19.41
N ASP A 83 0.55 -13.78 -18.98
CA ASP A 83 0.28 -14.91 -18.08
C ASP A 83 -0.02 -14.42 -16.65
N ASN A 84 -0.34 -15.37 -15.76
CA ASN A 84 -0.56 -15.12 -14.34
C ASN A 84 0.79 -14.98 -13.64
N GLU A 85 1.19 -13.74 -13.35
CA GLU A 85 2.51 -13.47 -12.79
C GLU A 85 2.48 -12.32 -11.78
N THR A 86 3.61 -12.10 -11.12
CA THR A 86 3.79 -10.96 -10.22
C THR A 86 4.30 -9.76 -11.02
N SER A 87 3.64 -8.62 -10.86
CA SER A 87 3.98 -7.37 -11.54
C SER A 87 4.06 -7.45 -13.08
N PRO A 88 3.07 -8.04 -13.78
CA PRO A 88 3.05 -8.07 -15.24
C PRO A 88 3.07 -6.66 -15.82
N TRP A 89 3.66 -6.50 -17.00
CA TRP A 89 3.78 -5.21 -17.66
C TRP A 89 3.53 -5.28 -19.16
N TRP A 90 3.03 -4.17 -19.69
CA TRP A 90 2.96 -3.84 -21.11
C TRP A 90 3.75 -2.56 -21.36
N GLN A 91 4.38 -2.44 -22.52
CA GLN A 91 5.25 -1.32 -22.87
C GLN A 91 5.12 -0.94 -24.35
N VAL A 92 5.20 0.35 -24.64
CA VAL A 92 5.32 0.89 -26.00
C VAL A 92 6.62 1.69 -26.18
N ASP A 93 7.31 1.51 -27.31
CA ASP A 93 8.38 2.40 -27.80
C ASP A 93 7.78 3.43 -28.77
N LEU A 94 7.67 4.68 -28.34
CA LEU A 94 7.15 5.78 -29.15
C LEU A 94 8.09 6.12 -30.33
N GLY A 95 9.33 5.63 -30.30
CA GLY A 95 10.37 5.80 -31.31
C GLY A 95 11.20 7.06 -31.15
N GLU A 96 10.66 8.08 -30.48
CA GLU A 96 11.28 9.39 -30.26
C GLU A 96 10.81 9.97 -28.92
N ASP A 97 11.41 11.09 -28.50
CA ASP A 97 10.98 11.75 -27.26
C ASP A 97 9.66 12.46 -27.47
N ILE A 98 8.69 12.14 -26.62
CA ILE A 98 7.36 12.74 -26.59
C ILE A 98 7.13 13.34 -25.21
N VAL A 99 6.59 14.55 -25.16
CA VAL A 99 6.04 15.11 -23.93
C VAL A 99 4.63 14.56 -23.77
N ILE A 100 4.42 13.80 -22.70
CA ILE A 100 3.15 13.18 -22.35
C ILE A 100 2.34 14.15 -21.51
N GLU A 101 1.12 14.43 -21.94
CA GLU A 101 0.15 15.26 -21.22
C GLU A 101 -0.93 14.40 -20.56
N LYS A 102 -1.32 13.31 -21.21
CA LYS A 102 -2.37 12.41 -20.76
C LYS A 102 -2.15 11.00 -21.30
N LEU A 103 -2.54 10.00 -20.52
CA LEU A 103 -2.75 8.64 -21.00
C LEU A 103 -4.22 8.23 -20.87
N ARG A 104 -4.71 7.46 -21.85
CA ARG A 104 -6.02 6.80 -21.78
C ARG A 104 -5.85 5.30 -21.91
N LEU A 105 -6.38 4.56 -20.95
CA LEU A 105 -6.36 3.10 -20.94
C LEU A 105 -7.78 2.56 -21.12
N PHE A 106 -8.00 1.80 -22.18
CA PHE A 106 -9.28 1.16 -22.46
C PHE A 106 -9.24 -0.27 -21.93
N ASN A 107 -9.88 -0.51 -20.78
CA ASN A 107 -9.87 -1.83 -20.15
C ASN A 107 -10.60 -2.88 -21.00
N ARG A 108 -10.34 -4.16 -20.71
CA ARG A 108 -11.16 -5.26 -21.21
C ARG A 108 -12.57 -5.15 -20.63
N ARG A 109 -13.61 -5.33 -21.46
CA ARG A 109 -15.02 -5.24 -21.03
C ARG A 109 -15.38 -6.38 -20.07
N GLU A 110 -15.19 -7.61 -20.54
CA GLU A 110 -15.34 -8.80 -19.72
C GLU A 110 -14.13 -8.89 -18.77
N TYR A 111 -14.35 -9.01 -17.46
CA TYR A 111 -13.27 -9.09 -16.47
C TYR A 111 -12.44 -7.81 -16.25
N ALA A 112 -13.01 -6.62 -16.49
CA ALA A 112 -12.38 -5.33 -16.16
C ALA A 112 -11.80 -5.29 -14.73
N HIS A 113 -12.47 -5.95 -13.78
CA HIS A 113 -12.04 -6.07 -12.39
C HIS A 113 -10.65 -6.71 -12.22
N ARG A 114 -10.09 -7.43 -13.20
CA ARG A 114 -8.75 -8.01 -13.08
C ARG A 114 -7.64 -6.96 -13.20
N PHE A 115 -7.91 -5.81 -13.81
CA PHE A 115 -6.95 -4.71 -13.97
C PHE A 115 -7.44 -3.47 -13.23
N ARG A 116 -7.02 -3.32 -11.96
CA ARG A 116 -7.47 -2.22 -11.06
C ARG A 116 -6.32 -1.44 -10.45
N LYS A 117 -5.20 -2.09 -10.14
CA LYS A 117 -4.04 -1.47 -9.48
C LYS A 117 -2.84 -1.49 -10.42
N PHE A 118 -2.30 -0.33 -10.74
CA PHE A 118 -1.21 -0.22 -11.69
C PHE A 118 -0.40 1.06 -11.54
N SER A 119 0.83 0.98 -12.03
CA SER A 119 1.75 2.10 -12.14
C SER A 119 2.04 2.40 -13.61
N ILE A 120 2.17 3.69 -13.93
CA ILE A 120 2.69 4.15 -15.22
C ILE A 120 4.14 4.56 -15.01
N LEU A 121 5.03 3.98 -15.81
CA LEU A 121 6.45 4.28 -15.81
C LEU A 121 6.87 4.84 -17.17
N ILE A 122 7.84 5.73 -17.16
CA ILE A 122 8.43 6.31 -18.36
C ILE A 122 9.94 6.12 -18.38
N SER A 123 10.51 6.08 -19.59
CA SER A 123 11.95 6.05 -19.79
C SER A 123 12.35 6.72 -21.12
N PRO A 124 13.51 7.40 -21.16
CA PRO A 124 14.10 7.88 -22.41
C PRO A 124 14.83 6.77 -23.20
N THR A 125 15.23 5.66 -22.57
CA THR A 125 16.12 4.65 -23.19
C THR A 125 15.59 3.21 -23.15
N GLY A 126 14.57 2.92 -22.34
CA GLY A 126 14.05 1.57 -22.14
C GLY A 126 14.95 0.64 -21.30
N ALA A 127 16.17 1.05 -20.97
CA ALA A 127 17.12 0.26 -20.20
C ALA A 127 16.57 -0.07 -18.79
N PRO A 128 16.90 -1.23 -18.18
CA PRO A 128 16.33 -1.66 -16.90
C PRO A 128 16.39 -0.62 -15.78
N ASN A 129 17.48 0.15 -15.70
CA ASN A 129 17.67 1.15 -14.65
C ASN A 129 17.19 2.54 -15.04
N SER A 130 16.50 2.74 -16.17
CA SER A 130 16.12 4.06 -16.69
C SER A 130 14.68 4.48 -16.39
N TRP A 131 13.90 3.59 -15.79
CA TRP A 131 12.47 3.76 -15.57
C TRP A 131 12.17 4.64 -14.35
N LEU A 132 11.22 5.56 -14.52
CA LEU A 132 10.67 6.39 -13.46
C LEU A 132 9.15 6.17 -13.38
N SER A 133 8.64 5.84 -12.21
CA SER A 133 7.18 5.81 -11.97
C SER A 133 6.66 7.24 -11.83
N ILE A 134 5.65 7.58 -12.62
CA ILE A 134 5.06 8.93 -12.70
C ILE A 134 3.62 8.99 -12.22
N PHE A 135 3.00 7.83 -12.02
CA PHE A 135 1.62 7.69 -11.63
C PHE A 135 1.39 6.30 -11.03
N SER A 136 0.53 6.23 -10.02
CA SER A 136 0.05 4.97 -9.46
C SER A 136 -1.44 5.09 -9.15
N LYS A 137 -2.20 4.07 -9.56
CA LYS A 137 -3.57 3.80 -9.12
C LYS A 137 -3.50 2.59 -8.20
N ASN A 138 -3.83 2.77 -6.93
CA ASN A 138 -3.75 1.73 -5.90
C ASN A 138 -5.12 1.30 -5.35
N ASP A 139 -6.19 2.01 -5.73
CA ASP A 139 -7.55 1.71 -5.29
C ASP A 139 -8.18 0.52 -6.04
N ASN A 140 -9.20 -0.09 -5.42
CA ASN A 140 -9.96 -1.21 -6.00
C ASN A 140 -11.09 -0.79 -6.95
N ALA A 141 -11.21 0.49 -7.33
CA ALA A 141 -12.24 0.87 -8.30
C ALA A 141 -11.89 0.28 -9.67
N THR A 142 -12.83 -0.45 -10.24
CA THR A 142 -12.77 -0.89 -11.63
C THR A 142 -13.01 0.31 -12.54
N PHE A 143 -12.32 0.34 -13.68
CA PHE A 143 -12.57 1.30 -14.76
C PHE A 143 -12.85 0.54 -16.06
N GLY A 144 -13.64 1.15 -16.95
CA GLY A 144 -14.22 0.45 -18.09
C GLY A 144 -15.19 -0.63 -17.63
N GLY A 145 -15.29 -1.72 -18.41
CA GLY A 145 -16.32 -2.73 -18.19
C GLY A 145 -17.61 -2.31 -18.87
N ASP A 146 -18.69 -2.19 -18.11
CA ASP A 146 -20.04 -1.92 -18.63
C ASP A 146 -20.22 -0.50 -19.16
N ASP A 147 -19.52 0.48 -18.58
CA ASP A 147 -19.57 1.88 -19.04
C ASP A 147 -18.62 2.18 -20.20
N ASP A 148 -17.69 1.25 -20.49
CA ASP A 148 -16.60 1.34 -21.47
C ASP A 148 -15.75 2.64 -21.40
N HIS A 149 -15.79 3.36 -20.27
CA HIS A 149 -15.03 4.60 -20.10
C HIS A 149 -13.55 4.29 -19.85
N PRO A 150 -12.63 4.94 -20.58
CA PRO A 150 -11.20 4.72 -20.35
C PRO A 150 -10.75 5.34 -19.02
N TYR A 151 -9.71 4.78 -18.44
CA TYR A 151 -9.00 5.47 -17.37
C TYR A 151 -8.18 6.61 -17.94
N GLU A 152 -8.48 7.85 -17.56
CA GLU A 152 -7.67 9.01 -17.91
C GLU A 152 -6.64 9.32 -16.81
N ALA A 153 -5.38 8.97 -17.04
CA ALA A 153 -4.28 9.37 -16.17
C ALA A 153 -3.83 10.80 -16.51
N LYS A 154 -3.87 11.69 -15.52
CA LYS A 154 -3.42 13.09 -15.62
C LYS A 154 -2.14 13.27 -14.80
N PHE A 155 -1.20 14.03 -15.35
CA PHE A 155 0.11 14.23 -14.75
C PHE A 155 0.31 15.66 -14.26
N GLY A 156 1.05 15.81 -13.16
CA GLY A 156 1.43 17.11 -12.59
C GLY A 156 2.67 17.69 -13.26
N GLY A 157 2.62 17.97 -14.57
CA GLY A 157 3.72 18.59 -15.31
C GLY A 157 4.00 17.98 -16.67
N LYS A 158 5.03 18.49 -17.36
CA LYS A 158 5.52 17.96 -18.64
C LYS A 158 6.40 16.74 -18.39
N LEU A 159 6.02 15.59 -18.95
CA LEU A 159 6.74 14.33 -18.76
C LEU A 159 7.32 13.84 -20.07
N LEU A 160 8.63 13.90 -20.22
CA LEU A 160 9.31 13.42 -21.43
C LEU A 160 9.54 11.91 -21.38
N ALA A 161 9.12 11.20 -22.42
CA ALA A 161 9.34 9.77 -22.54
C ALA A 161 9.57 9.37 -24.00
N ARG A 162 10.42 8.36 -24.21
CA ARG A 162 10.40 7.56 -25.44
C ARG A 162 9.67 6.25 -25.22
N PHE A 163 9.80 5.68 -24.03
CA PHE A 163 9.15 4.44 -23.64
C PHE A 163 8.13 4.70 -22.54
N VAL A 164 6.95 4.11 -22.67
CA VAL A 164 5.91 4.11 -21.65
C VAL A 164 5.61 2.67 -21.27
N ARG A 165 5.51 2.40 -19.96
CA ARG A 165 5.19 1.08 -19.42
C ARG A 165 4.01 1.18 -18.47
N ILE A 166 3.03 0.32 -18.68
CA ILE A 166 1.92 0.07 -17.77
C ILE A 166 2.25 -1.22 -17.02
N ARG A 167 2.43 -1.14 -15.70
CA ARG A 167 2.73 -2.29 -14.86
C ARG A 167 1.60 -2.48 -13.87
N LYS A 168 1.01 -3.68 -13.84
CA LYS A 168 0.06 -4.06 -12.80
C LYS A 168 0.80 -4.21 -11.47
N ASP A 169 0.28 -3.67 -10.38
CA ASP A 169 0.99 -3.67 -9.09
C ASP A 169 0.53 -4.80 -8.15
N ASP A 170 -0.61 -5.42 -8.43
CA ASP A 170 -1.08 -6.66 -7.80
C ASP A 170 -0.84 -7.89 -8.70
N PRO A 171 -0.64 -9.11 -8.16
CA PRO A 171 -0.46 -10.32 -8.95
C PRO A 171 -1.64 -10.59 -9.89
N GLY A 172 -1.42 -11.38 -10.95
CA GLY A 172 -2.47 -11.79 -11.87
C GLY A 172 -2.12 -11.55 -13.32
N TYR A 173 -3.17 -11.39 -14.12
CA TYR A 173 -3.06 -11.09 -15.56
C TYR A 173 -3.13 -9.58 -15.79
N LEU A 174 -2.29 -9.07 -16.69
CA LEU A 174 -2.46 -7.74 -17.27
C LEU A 174 -3.09 -7.88 -18.67
N HIS A 175 -4.15 -7.13 -18.89
CA HIS A 175 -4.83 -7.04 -20.17
C HIS A 175 -5.54 -5.69 -20.29
N PHE A 176 -5.49 -5.10 -21.48
CA PHE A 176 -6.34 -3.99 -21.89
C PHE A 176 -6.42 -3.93 -23.42
N ARG A 177 -7.38 -3.16 -23.92
CA ARG A 177 -7.75 -3.11 -25.34
C ARG A 177 -6.94 -2.08 -26.12
N GLU A 178 -6.70 -0.91 -25.53
CA GLU A 178 -5.97 0.19 -26.16
C GLU A 178 -5.30 1.09 -25.12
N CYS A 179 -4.13 1.63 -25.46
CA CYS A 179 -3.41 2.64 -24.70
C CYS A 179 -3.11 3.83 -25.61
N GLU A 180 -3.76 4.97 -25.34
CA GLU A 180 -3.45 6.22 -26.04
C GLU A 180 -2.44 7.03 -25.22
N VAL A 181 -1.32 7.39 -25.85
CA VAL A 181 -0.33 8.31 -25.30
C VAL A 181 -0.53 9.67 -25.95
N LEU A 182 -1.18 10.58 -25.25
CA LEU A 182 -1.57 11.89 -25.76
C LEU A 182 -0.58 12.96 -25.31
N GLY A 183 -0.11 13.75 -26.26
CA GLY A 183 0.83 14.83 -25.97
C GLY A 183 1.34 15.52 -27.22
N TYR A 184 2.63 15.86 -27.24
CA TYR A 184 3.28 16.51 -28.37
C TYR A 184 4.77 16.15 -28.48
N LYS A 185 5.33 16.32 -29.68
CA LYS A 185 6.77 16.23 -29.92
C LYS A 185 7.43 17.57 -29.54
N PRO A 186 8.31 17.61 -28.53
CA PRO A 186 9.05 18.81 -28.18
C PRO A 186 10.10 19.15 -29.25
N ASP A 187 10.52 20.41 -29.30
CA ASP A 187 11.69 20.79 -30.06
C ASP A 187 12.99 20.26 -29.40
N PRO A 188 14.14 20.26 -30.10
CA PRO A 188 15.39 19.73 -29.56
C PRO A 188 15.86 20.40 -28.26
N GLU A 189 15.59 21.69 -28.05
CA GLU A 189 16.00 22.42 -26.85
C GLU A 189 15.15 22.00 -25.64
N GLU A 190 13.83 21.93 -25.82
CA GLU A 190 12.91 21.45 -24.81
C GLU A 190 13.16 19.97 -24.48
N SER A 191 13.43 19.12 -25.48
CA SER A 191 13.78 17.71 -25.24
C SER A 191 15.04 17.60 -24.38
N ALA A 192 16.11 18.33 -24.71
CA ALA A 192 17.34 18.32 -23.93
C ALA A 192 17.11 18.78 -22.47
N LEU A 193 16.38 19.88 -22.28
CA LEU A 193 16.03 20.39 -20.95
C LEU A 193 15.25 19.38 -20.11
N LEU A 194 14.21 18.76 -20.70
CA LEU A 194 13.37 17.80 -19.98
C LEU A 194 14.11 16.49 -19.67
N ARG A 195 15.03 16.05 -20.56
CA ARG A 195 15.92 14.91 -20.27
C ARG A 195 16.81 15.19 -19.05
N ASP A 196 17.39 16.38 -18.98
CA ASP A 196 18.23 16.78 -17.85
C ASP A 196 17.41 16.85 -16.55
N GLN A 197 16.21 17.43 -16.58
CA GLN A 197 15.30 17.47 -15.42
C GLN A 197 14.89 16.06 -14.95
N MET A 198 14.60 15.16 -15.88
CA MET A 198 14.26 13.77 -15.57
C MET A 198 15.47 13.03 -14.95
N ALA A 199 16.66 13.21 -15.51
CA ALA A 199 17.89 12.62 -14.98
C ALA A 199 18.21 13.13 -13.57
N GLN A 200 18.07 14.44 -13.33
CA GLN A 200 18.23 15.05 -12.01
C GLN A 200 17.20 14.54 -11.01
N THR A 201 15.92 14.45 -11.41
CA THR A 201 14.83 13.92 -10.57
C THR A 201 15.11 12.48 -10.15
N LYS A 202 15.51 11.64 -11.12
CA LYS A 202 15.87 10.25 -10.85
C LYS A 202 17.08 10.14 -9.92
N GLN A 203 18.12 10.94 -10.15
CA GLN A 203 19.30 10.94 -9.30
C GLN A 203 18.97 11.38 -7.87
N ARG A 204 18.08 12.37 -7.72
CA ARG A 204 17.56 12.80 -6.41
C ARG A 204 16.82 11.65 -5.71
N LEU A 205 15.89 10.99 -6.39
CA LEU A 205 15.12 9.86 -5.82
C LEU A 205 16.03 8.69 -5.43
N LEU A 206 17.05 8.39 -6.23
CA LEU A 206 18.05 7.36 -5.90
C LEU A 206 18.89 7.76 -4.68
N ALA A 207 19.30 9.02 -4.59
CA ALA A 207 20.05 9.54 -3.43
C ALA A 207 19.19 9.53 -2.15
N GLU A 208 17.92 9.92 -2.26
CA GLU A 208 16.96 9.86 -1.14
C GLU A 208 16.76 8.43 -0.65
N LYS A 209 16.55 7.47 -1.58
CA LYS A 209 16.45 6.04 -1.25
C LYS A 209 17.74 5.52 -0.61
N ALA A 210 18.90 5.84 -1.18
CA ALA A 210 20.19 5.44 -0.62
C ALA A 210 20.42 6.02 0.79
N ALA A 211 20.08 7.29 1.01
CA ALA A 211 20.18 7.93 2.32
C ALA A 211 19.18 7.33 3.32
N ALA A 212 17.99 6.93 2.88
CA ALA A 212 17.00 6.26 3.72
C ALA A 212 17.49 4.85 4.14
N THR A 213 17.98 4.06 3.18
CA THR A 213 18.62 2.76 3.43
C THR A 213 19.85 2.89 4.33
N GLN A 214 20.69 3.91 4.14
CA GLN A 214 21.86 4.14 4.98
C GLN A 214 21.48 4.47 6.42
N ARG A 215 20.51 5.38 6.63
CA ARG A 215 19.99 5.71 7.97
C ARG A 215 19.38 4.50 8.68
N LEU A 216 18.84 3.55 7.93
CA LEU A 216 18.24 2.34 8.48
C LEU A 216 19.27 1.41 9.15
N ILE A 217 20.52 1.38 8.65
CA ILE A 217 21.60 0.51 9.14
C ILE A 217 22.63 1.23 10.02
N GLU A 218 22.68 2.57 9.97
CA GLU A 218 23.68 3.37 10.69
C GLU A 218 23.71 3.06 12.20
N GLY A 219 24.90 2.71 12.71
CA GLY A 219 25.12 2.37 14.13
C GLY A 219 24.54 1.02 14.57
N ARG A 220 24.07 0.18 13.64
CA ARG A 220 23.46 -1.13 13.93
C ARG A 220 24.27 -2.26 13.29
N THR A 221 24.22 -3.44 13.89
CA THR A 221 24.82 -4.66 13.32
C THR A 221 23.72 -5.49 12.68
N GLY A 222 23.85 -5.72 11.38
CA GLY A 222 22.81 -6.36 10.59
C GLY A 222 22.99 -6.05 9.12
N HIS A 223 21.96 -6.34 8.34
CA HIS A 223 21.89 -5.99 6.92
C HIS A 223 20.47 -5.62 6.54
N ILE A 224 20.30 -5.14 5.31
CA ILE A 224 19.00 -4.80 4.76
C ILE A 224 18.60 -5.88 3.78
N THR A 225 17.41 -6.44 3.97
CA THR A 225 16.76 -7.32 3.01
C THR A 225 15.62 -6.57 2.32
N TYR A 226 15.16 -7.10 1.19
CA TYR A 226 14.02 -6.57 0.46
C TYR A 226 12.91 -7.61 0.37
N ILE A 227 11.75 -7.27 0.91
CA ILE A 227 10.56 -8.11 0.83
C ILE A 227 9.46 -7.31 0.13
N ASP A 228 8.92 -7.81 -0.98
CA ASP A 228 7.99 -7.07 -1.84
C ASP A 228 8.49 -5.66 -2.22
N SER A 229 9.79 -5.55 -2.55
CA SER A 229 10.50 -4.29 -2.85
C SER A 229 10.65 -3.31 -1.67
N ARG A 230 10.37 -3.74 -0.44
CA ARG A 230 10.50 -2.91 0.75
C ARG A 230 11.75 -3.24 1.54
N ALA A 231 12.50 -2.21 1.88
CA ALA A 231 13.70 -2.34 2.70
C ALA A 231 13.32 -2.68 4.14
N VAL A 232 13.85 -3.77 4.68
CA VAL A 232 13.67 -4.17 6.07
C VAL A 232 15.04 -4.42 6.68
N PHE A 233 15.27 -3.87 7.87
CA PHE A 233 16.48 -4.18 8.61
C PHE A 233 16.40 -5.55 9.27
N VAL A 234 17.45 -6.34 9.11
CA VAL A 234 17.65 -7.65 9.74
C VAL A 234 18.74 -7.53 10.80
N ASP A 235 18.37 -7.59 12.08
CA ASP A 235 19.31 -7.51 13.20
C ASP A 235 19.97 -8.88 13.42
N THR A 236 21.15 -9.09 12.83
CA THR A 236 21.86 -10.39 12.91
C THR A 236 22.47 -10.67 14.28
N ASN A 237 22.53 -9.67 15.17
CA ASN A 237 22.96 -9.88 16.56
C ASN A 237 21.81 -10.39 17.42
N LYS A 238 20.59 -9.86 17.22
CA LYS A 238 19.42 -10.22 18.03
C LYS A 238 18.70 -11.44 17.48
N TYR A 239 18.42 -11.47 16.18
CA TYR A 239 17.55 -12.47 15.57
C TYR A 239 18.21 -13.84 15.46
N SER A 240 17.42 -14.91 15.62
CA SER A 240 17.88 -16.26 15.36
C SER A 240 18.14 -16.50 13.87
N THR A 241 18.94 -17.52 13.58
CA THR A 241 19.23 -17.94 12.19
C THR A 241 17.96 -18.27 11.40
N SER A 242 16.92 -18.77 12.06
CA SER A 242 15.64 -19.09 11.42
C SER A 242 14.88 -17.83 11.00
N LEU A 243 14.82 -16.81 11.88
CA LEU A 243 14.22 -15.51 11.58
C LEU A 243 14.97 -14.80 10.44
N VAL A 244 16.30 -14.77 10.53
CA VAL A 244 17.14 -14.20 9.46
C VAL A 244 16.86 -14.87 8.12
N LYS A 245 16.80 -16.21 8.07
CA LYS A 245 16.48 -16.95 6.84
C LYS A 245 15.07 -16.63 6.30
N ALA A 246 14.07 -16.50 7.16
CA ALA A 246 12.71 -16.18 6.75
C ALA A 246 12.62 -14.77 6.13
N LEU A 247 13.31 -13.79 6.74
CA LEU A 247 13.39 -12.42 6.23
C LEU A 247 14.20 -12.33 4.93
N ASP A 248 15.37 -12.96 4.88
CA ASP A 248 16.24 -12.96 3.70
C ASP A 248 15.63 -13.71 2.52
N GLY A 249 14.87 -14.78 2.80
CA GLY A 249 14.12 -15.52 1.79
C GLY A 249 12.82 -14.83 1.35
N GLY A 250 12.43 -13.72 1.98
CA GLY A 250 11.18 -13.01 1.71
C GLY A 250 9.89 -13.73 2.17
N GLY A 251 10.01 -14.90 2.80
CA GLY A 251 8.88 -15.74 3.20
C GLY A 251 8.23 -15.38 4.54
N TYR A 252 8.83 -14.46 5.29
CA TYR A 252 8.25 -13.95 6.55
C TYR A 252 6.84 -13.38 6.33
N GLU A 253 5.83 -13.81 7.08
CA GLU A 253 4.41 -13.36 6.97
C GLU A 253 3.81 -13.39 5.54
N ASP A 254 4.29 -14.28 4.67
CA ASP A 254 3.89 -14.27 3.25
C ASP A 254 2.40 -14.55 3.05
N ALA A 255 1.80 -15.39 3.90
CA ALA A 255 0.39 -15.76 3.78
C ALA A 255 -0.53 -14.59 4.16
N GLU A 256 -0.27 -13.93 5.28
CA GLU A 256 -0.98 -12.74 5.75
C GLU A 256 -0.86 -11.62 4.73
N ARG A 257 0.36 -11.34 4.23
CA ARG A 257 0.59 -10.31 3.23
C ARG A 257 -0.20 -10.56 1.95
N LYS A 258 -0.28 -11.81 1.48
CA LYS A 258 -1.07 -12.18 0.30
C LYS A 258 -2.56 -11.92 0.54
N ILE A 259 -3.10 -12.37 1.66
CA ILE A 259 -4.50 -12.15 2.02
C ILE A 259 -4.79 -10.65 2.08
N VAL A 260 -3.99 -9.87 2.81
CA VAL A 260 -4.12 -8.41 2.97
C VAL A 260 -4.21 -7.68 1.63
N LYS A 261 -3.38 -8.05 0.65
CA LYS A 261 -3.39 -7.44 -0.70
C LYS A 261 -4.72 -7.65 -1.44
N GLU A 262 -5.39 -8.76 -1.16
CA GLU A 262 -6.63 -9.16 -1.83
C GLU A 262 -7.89 -8.64 -1.12
N VAL A 263 -7.93 -8.68 0.21
CA VAL A 263 -9.16 -8.46 1.00
C VAL A 263 -9.34 -7.02 1.48
N LEU A 264 -8.26 -6.24 1.54
CA LEU A 264 -8.35 -4.83 1.90
C LEU A 264 -8.91 -4.00 0.75
N LEU A 265 -9.76 -3.04 1.12
CA LEU A 265 -10.31 -2.00 0.28
C LEU A 265 -9.55 -0.70 0.54
N SER A 266 -9.33 0.12 -0.48
CA SER A 266 -8.58 1.38 -0.36
C SER A 266 -9.14 2.37 0.68
N LYS A 267 -10.42 2.24 1.05
CA LYS A 267 -11.09 3.06 2.07
C LYS A 267 -10.98 2.51 3.50
N ASP A 268 -10.39 1.35 3.69
CA ASP A 268 -10.31 0.74 5.01
C ASP A 268 -9.34 1.50 5.93
N ARG A 269 -9.63 1.40 7.22
CA ARG A 269 -8.78 1.88 8.30
C ARG A 269 -8.39 0.69 9.15
N VAL A 270 -7.11 0.36 9.08
CA VAL A 270 -6.56 -0.89 9.61
C VAL A 270 -6.02 -0.64 11.01
N LEU A 271 -6.45 -1.46 11.96
CA LEU A 271 -5.82 -1.62 13.26
C LEU A 271 -5.09 -2.97 13.31
N GLU A 272 -3.78 -2.93 13.37
CA GLU A 272 -2.94 -4.12 13.53
C GLU A 272 -2.47 -4.24 14.99
N ILE A 273 -2.57 -5.45 15.54
CA ILE A 273 -2.01 -5.81 16.86
C ILE A 273 -0.93 -6.87 16.62
N GLY A 274 0.31 -6.54 16.97
CA GLY A 274 1.51 -7.30 16.62
C GLY A 274 2.27 -6.67 15.45
N THR A 275 2.89 -5.49 15.65
CA THR A 275 3.60 -4.78 14.56
C THR A 275 4.79 -5.57 14.02
N ALA A 276 5.55 -6.25 14.88
CA ALA A 276 6.78 -6.94 14.49
C ALA A 276 7.74 -6.02 13.70
N VAL A 277 8.41 -6.53 12.67
CA VAL A 277 9.27 -5.72 11.77
C VAL A 277 8.47 -4.79 10.83
N GLY A 278 7.13 -4.85 10.87
CA GLY A 278 6.23 -3.95 10.15
C GLY A 278 5.89 -4.37 8.72
N MET A 279 6.09 -5.64 8.37
CA MET A 279 5.86 -6.12 7.00
C MET A 279 4.39 -6.16 6.61
N VAL A 280 3.52 -6.66 7.49
CA VAL A 280 2.08 -6.62 7.27
C VAL A 280 1.54 -5.19 7.34
N SER A 281 2.00 -4.35 8.29
CA SER A 281 1.63 -2.91 8.36
C SER A 281 1.94 -2.16 7.07
N MET A 282 3.16 -2.29 6.54
CA MET A 282 3.51 -1.68 5.26
C MET A 282 2.64 -2.26 4.13
N THR A 283 2.26 -3.54 4.20
CA THR A 283 1.47 -4.21 3.16
C THR A 283 0.08 -3.64 3.10
N ALA A 284 -0.56 -3.50 4.26
CA ALA A 284 -1.80 -2.79 4.39
C ALA A 284 -1.68 -1.34 3.87
N ALA A 285 -0.64 -0.61 4.29
CA ALA A 285 -0.42 0.79 3.88
C ALA A 285 -0.27 0.98 2.37
N GLY A 286 0.27 -0.02 1.67
CA GLY A 286 0.35 -0.03 0.20
C GLY A 286 -1.01 -0.19 -0.50
N VAL A 287 -2.03 -0.71 0.19
CA VAL A 287 -3.40 -0.87 -0.33
C VAL A 287 -4.30 0.30 0.02
N VAL A 288 -4.22 0.81 1.27
CA VAL A 288 -5.09 1.89 1.76
C VAL A 288 -4.41 3.25 1.60
N CYS A 289 -3.57 3.60 2.56
CA CYS A 289 -2.54 4.62 2.56
C CYS A 289 -1.83 4.53 3.93
N PRO A 290 -0.58 5.00 4.06
CA PRO A 290 0.15 4.95 5.33
C PRO A 290 -0.62 5.53 6.54
N SER A 291 -1.28 6.67 6.37
CA SER A 291 -2.06 7.34 7.43
C SER A 291 -3.34 6.60 7.88
N SER A 292 -3.79 5.59 7.13
CA SER A 292 -4.94 4.75 7.49
C SER A 292 -4.56 3.49 8.25
N VAL A 293 -3.26 3.29 8.56
CA VAL A 293 -2.76 2.15 9.33
C VAL A 293 -2.31 2.59 10.72
N LEU A 294 -2.94 2.00 11.73
CA LEU A 294 -2.59 2.09 13.14
C LEU A 294 -2.11 0.72 13.59
N THR A 295 -0.95 0.64 14.25
CA THR A 295 -0.36 -0.63 14.68
C THR A 295 0.21 -0.52 16.09
N TYR A 296 0.12 -1.62 16.84
CA TYR A 296 0.62 -1.72 18.21
C TYR A 296 1.51 -2.94 18.39
N ASP A 297 2.61 -2.76 19.11
CA ASP A 297 3.45 -3.84 19.60
C ASP A 297 3.83 -3.56 21.06
N ALA A 298 3.95 -4.62 21.85
CA ALA A 298 4.31 -4.50 23.25
C ALA A 298 5.82 -4.27 23.42
N ASN A 299 6.68 -4.62 22.47
CA ASN A 299 8.11 -4.42 22.57
C ASN A 299 8.53 -3.03 22.04
N PRO A 300 8.99 -2.09 22.89
CA PRO A 300 9.35 -0.74 22.45
C PRO A 300 10.49 -0.69 21.43
N ALA A 301 11.43 -1.64 21.51
CA ALA A 301 12.54 -1.72 20.56
C ALA A 301 12.06 -2.12 19.16
N ILE A 302 11.04 -2.98 19.08
CA ILE A 302 10.44 -3.43 17.83
C ILE A 302 9.59 -2.32 17.21
N VAL A 303 8.80 -1.60 18.02
CA VAL A 303 8.10 -0.39 17.55
C VAL A 303 9.08 0.64 16.97
N ALA A 304 10.22 0.86 17.64
CA ALA A 304 11.23 1.78 17.13
C ALA A 304 11.85 1.31 15.81
N ASP A 305 12.11 0.01 15.66
CA ASP A 305 12.65 -0.57 14.44
C ASP A 305 11.62 -0.57 13.30
N ALA A 306 10.36 -0.86 13.58
CA ALA A 306 9.25 -0.77 12.62
C ALA A 306 9.09 0.66 12.09
N ARG A 307 9.11 1.68 12.95
CA ARG A 307 9.08 3.09 12.52
C ARG A 307 10.21 3.45 11.56
N ARG A 308 11.43 2.97 11.83
CA ARG A 308 12.58 3.17 10.92
C ARG A 308 12.38 2.44 9.58
N ASN A 309 11.85 1.22 9.62
CA ASN A 309 11.50 0.50 8.39
C ASN A 309 10.43 1.29 7.60
N PHE A 310 9.42 1.85 8.26
CA PHE A 310 8.39 2.67 7.60
C PHE A 310 8.98 3.91 6.95
N ASP A 311 9.80 4.67 7.67
CA ASP A 311 10.48 5.86 7.15
C ASP A 311 11.37 5.52 5.94
N ALA A 312 12.11 4.39 6.02
CA ALA A 312 12.98 3.94 4.95
C ALA A 312 12.23 3.58 3.66
N ASN A 313 10.93 3.28 3.76
CA ASN A 313 10.05 2.96 2.65
C ASN A 313 9.08 4.09 2.29
N GLY A 314 9.26 5.29 2.83
CA GLY A 314 8.36 6.43 2.58
C GLY A 314 6.95 6.26 3.15
N MET A 315 6.80 5.44 4.18
CA MET A 315 5.53 5.10 4.84
C MET A 315 5.48 5.60 6.29
N GLY A 316 6.23 6.65 6.62
CA GLY A 316 6.35 7.18 8.00
C GLY A 316 5.06 7.72 8.61
N GLU A 317 3.97 7.86 7.85
CA GLU A 317 2.64 8.21 8.40
C GLU A 317 1.90 7.01 9.04
N ILE A 318 2.43 5.78 8.91
CA ILE A 318 1.90 4.63 9.69
C ILE A 318 2.08 4.92 11.18
N SER A 319 0.98 4.88 11.94
CA SER A 319 1.03 5.12 13.38
C SER A 319 1.41 3.84 14.12
N ALA A 320 2.69 3.61 14.37
CA ALA A 320 3.16 2.52 15.23
C ALA A 320 3.30 2.96 16.68
N ASN A 321 2.71 2.21 17.62
CA ASN A 321 2.61 2.58 19.02
C ASN A 321 3.04 1.44 19.95
N VAL A 322 3.56 1.81 21.13
CA VAL A 322 3.89 0.84 22.19
C VAL A 322 2.65 0.61 23.05
N GLY A 323 2.28 -0.65 23.26
CA GLY A 323 1.28 -1.00 24.27
C GLY A 323 0.74 -2.42 24.13
N VAL A 324 0.17 -2.91 25.22
CA VAL A 324 -0.60 -4.16 25.24
C VAL A 324 -2.07 -3.80 25.20
N MET A 325 -2.77 -4.31 24.18
CA MET A 325 -4.20 -4.07 24.07
C MET A 325 -5.00 -4.97 24.98
N ARG A 326 -6.10 -4.44 25.52
CA ARG A 326 -7.11 -5.18 26.27
C ARG A 326 -8.49 -4.66 25.90
N ASN A 327 -9.46 -5.55 25.76
CA ASN A 327 -10.84 -5.10 25.57
C ASN A 327 -11.43 -4.55 26.87
N ARG A 328 -12.43 -3.68 26.72
CA ARG A 328 -13.04 -2.94 27.81
C ARG A 328 -13.70 -3.85 28.85
N SER A 329 -14.30 -4.96 28.42
CA SER A 329 -14.94 -5.91 29.35
C SER A 329 -13.96 -6.58 30.31
N ARG A 330 -12.67 -6.61 29.95
CA ARG A 330 -11.57 -7.17 30.73
C ARG A 330 -10.75 -6.09 31.44
N TRP A 331 -11.12 -4.82 31.33
CA TRP A 331 -10.40 -3.74 31.98
C TRP A 331 -10.59 -3.82 33.50
N LEU A 332 -9.47 -3.99 34.23
CA LEU A 332 -9.45 -4.01 35.68
C LEU A 332 -9.14 -2.59 36.19
N ASN A 333 -9.78 -2.18 37.28
CA ASN A 333 -9.67 -0.80 37.77
C ASN A 333 -8.21 -0.41 38.09
N ASP A 334 -7.85 0.83 37.75
CA ASP A 334 -6.56 1.52 37.98
C ASP A 334 -5.30 0.93 37.31
N GLU A 335 -5.39 -0.17 36.54
CA GLU A 335 -4.25 -0.67 35.76
C GLU A 335 -4.00 0.19 34.52
N THR A 336 -2.85 0.88 34.48
CA THR A 336 -2.42 1.67 33.32
C THR A 336 -1.25 1.05 32.56
N GLU A 337 -0.57 0.07 33.16
CA GLU A 337 0.63 -0.57 32.62
C GLU A 337 0.69 -2.05 33.02
N ILE A 338 1.40 -2.85 32.22
CA ILE A 338 1.62 -4.28 32.46
C ILE A 338 3.07 -4.66 32.14
N ASP A 339 3.58 -5.69 32.82
CA ASP A 339 4.87 -6.30 32.47
C ASP A 339 4.71 -7.17 31.22
N PHE A 340 5.64 -7.02 30.29
CA PHE A 340 5.73 -7.78 29.06
C PHE A 340 7.12 -8.43 28.95
N PHE A 341 7.14 -9.73 28.63
CA PHE A 341 8.35 -10.53 28.59
C PHE A 341 8.88 -10.58 27.15
N VAL A 342 10.03 -9.99 26.93
CA VAL A 342 10.68 -9.88 25.62
C VAL A 342 11.63 -11.04 25.41
N SER A 343 11.35 -11.86 24.41
CA SER A 343 12.24 -12.95 23.98
C SER A 343 13.31 -12.45 23.02
N ARG A 344 14.35 -13.27 22.79
CA ARG A 344 15.40 -12.97 21.80
C ARG A 344 14.83 -12.81 20.38
N ASP A 345 14.05 -13.78 19.93
CA ASP A 345 13.25 -13.65 18.72
C ASP A 345 11.99 -12.87 19.08
N PHE A 346 11.75 -11.75 18.40
CA PHE A 346 10.68 -10.84 18.79
C PHE A 346 9.30 -11.50 18.74
N TRP A 347 9.08 -12.40 17.77
CA TRP A 347 7.83 -13.12 17.62
C TRP A 347 7.50 -13.92 18.88
N ALA A 348 8.49 -14.43 19.63
CA ALA A 348 8.24 -15.29 20.79
C ALA A 348 7.90 -14.53 22.09
N SER A 349 7.80 -13.19 22.03
CA SER A 349 7.53 -12.33 23.19
C SER A 349 6.08 -12.44 23.65
N ARG A 350 5.83 -12.35 24.96
CA ARG A 350 4.52 -12.74 25.54
C ARG A 350 4.24 -12.12 26.90
N LEU A 351 2.97 -12.20 27.31
CA LEU A 351 2.49 -11.68 28.60
C LEU A 351 2.75 -12.63 29.77
N PHE A 352 2.92 -13.93 29.52
CA PHE A 352 3.05 -14.93 30.57
C PHE A 352 4.21 -15.89 30.27
N VAL A 353 4.99 -16.19 31.31
CA VAL A 353 6.13 -17.11 31.25
C VAL A 353 5.94 -18.28 32.21
N LYS A 354 6.47 -19.44 31.84
CA LYS A 354 6.52 -20.62 32.70
C LYS A 354 7.86 -20.67 33.43
N PRO A 355 7.92 -21.25 34.65
CA PRO A 355 9.20 -21.48 35.31
C PRO A 355 10.14 -22.31 34.42
N GLY A 356 11.30 -21.75 34.07
CA GLY A 356 12.32 -22.42 33.24
C GLY A 356 12.44 -21.91 31.80
N ASP A 357 11.64 -20.93 31.38
CA ASP A 357 11.77 -20.30 30.07
C ASP A 357 13.10 -19.53 29.95
N SER A 358 14.04 -20.08 29.18
CA SER A 358 15.40 -19.55 29.03
C SER A 358 15.57 -18.61 27.84
N ASP A 359 14.52 -18.41 27.04
CA ASP A 359 14.50 -17.56 25.85
C ASP A 359 14.18 -16.09 26.15
N ILE A 360 13.73 -15.78 27.37
CA ILE A 360 13.40 -14.42 27.81
C ILE A 360 14.69 -13.60 27.96
N ALA A 361 14.81 -12.56 27.14
CA ALA A 361 15.95 -11.65 27.13
C ALA A 361 15.78 -10.50 28.14
N SER A 362 14.55 -9.99 28.32
CA SER A 362 14.27 -8.90 29.25
C SER A 362 12.78 -8.80 29.61
N VAL A 363 12.45 -7.99 30.62
CA VAL A 363 11.07 -7.63 30.98
C VAL A 363 10.93 -6.11 30.83
N VAL A 364 9.86 -5.66 30.17
CA VAL A 364 9.56 -4.24 29.96
C VAL A 364 8.17 -3.93 30.52
N ARG A 365 8.02 -2.77 31.14
CA ARG A 365 6.72 -2.28 31.61
C ARG A 365 6.12 -1.35 30.57
N VAL A 366 4.91 -1.66 30.12
CA VAL A 366 4.32 -1.02 28.93
C VAL A 366 2.88 -0.60 29.16
N PRO A 367 2.40 0.45 28.47
CA PRO A 367 1.03 0.92 28.64
C PRO A 367 0.00 -0.16 28.29
N LEU A 368 -1.07 -0.22 29.10
CA LEU A 368 -2.30 -0.89 28.72
C LEU A 368 -3.12 0.05 27.84
N VAL A 369 -3.69 -0.48 26.76
CA VAL A 369 -4.44 0.29 25.77
C VAL A 369 -5.81 -0.35 25.56
N CYS A 370 -6.89 0.42 25.71
CA CYS A 370 -8.23 -0.09 25.45
C CYS A 370 -8.45 -0.26 23.94
N LEU A 371 -8.78 -1.49 23.52
CA LEU A 371 -9.01 -1.84 22.12
C LEU A 371 -10.12 -0.97 21.51
N GLU A 372 -11.25 -0.88 22.19
CA GLU A 372 -12.45 -0.17 21.71
C GLU A 372 -12.21 1.33 21.57
N ASP A 373 -11.41 1.93 22.48
CA ASP A 373 -11.02 3.34 22.35
C ASP A 373 -10.22 3.56 21.07
N LYS A 374 -9.32 2.64 20.72
CA LYS A 374 -8.51 2.76 19.50
C LYS A 374 -9.26 2.41 18.24
N ILE A 375 -10.22 1.49 18.30
CA ILE A 375 -11.17 1.29 17.21
C ILE A 375 -11.95 2.59 16.95
N ALA A 376 -12.46 3.24 18.00
CA ALA A 376 -13.23 4.48 17.87
C ALA A 376 -12.38 5.67 17.38
N ASP A 377 -11.23 5.94 18.03
CA ASP A 377 -10.33 7.04 17.71
C ASP A 377 -9.82 6.95 16.27
N HIS A 378 -9.41 5.75 15.85
CA HIS A 378 -8.92 5.51 14.50
C HIS A 378 -10.03 5.21 13.50
N GLN A 379 -11.29 5.14 13.93
CA GLN A 379 -12.41 4.70 13.09
C GLN A 379 -12.09 3.39 12.35
N ALA A 380 -11.45 2.45 13.05
CA ALA A 380 -11.01 1.20 12.46
C ALA A 380 -12.21 0.37 12.00
N ASN A 381 -12.06 -0.26 10.83
CA ASN A 381 -13.03 -1.19 10.28
C ASN A 381 -12.40 -2.55 9.92
N VAL A 382 -11.07 -2.67 10.02
CA VAL A 382 -10.33 -3.92 9.84
C VAL A 382 -9.40 -4.14 11.02
N ILE A 383 -9.39 -5.37 11.55
CA ILE A 383 -8.39 -5.82 12.53
C ILE A 383 -7.46 -6.84 11.86
N ILE A 384 -6.16 -6.68 12.09
CA ILE A 384 -5.15 -7.71 11.83
C ILE A 384 -4.51 -8.04 13.18
N CYS A 385 -4.47 -9.30 13.57
CA CYS A 385 -4.03 -9.70 14.91
C CYS A 385 -3.12 -10.93 14.82
N ASP A 386 -1.84 -10.71 15.08
CA ASP A 386 -0.87 -11.79 15.23
C ASP A 386 -0.12 -11.53 16.54
N ILE A 387 -0.68 -12.08 17.62
CA ILE A 387 -0.12 -12.03 18.96
C ILE A 387 -0.18 -13.43 19.55
N GLU A 388 0.87 -13.83 20.24
CA GLU A 388 1.14 -15.21 20.66
C GLU A 388 0.23 -15.72 21.80
N GLY A 389 -1.07 -15.83 21.56
CA GLY A 389 -2.09 -16.33 22.49
C GLY A 389 -2.95 -15.24 23.14
N GLY A 390 -2.52 -13.97 23.07
CA GLY A 390 -3.27 -12.84 23.61
C GLY A 390 -4.58 -12.56 22.88
N GLU A 391 -4.73 -13.06 21.66
CA GLU A 391 -5.86 -12.83 20.77
C GLU A 391 -7.18 -13.32 21.37
N ALA A 392 -7.14 -14.45 22.08
CA ALA A 392 -8.32 -15.07 22.69
C ALA A 392 -9.00 -14.14 23.71
N ASP A 393 -8.21 -13.60 24.64
CA ASP A 393 -8.72 -12.71 25.68
C ASP A 393 -8.95 -11.30 25.14
N LEU A 394 -8.20 -10.86 24.12
CA LEU A 394 -8.37 -9.56 23.46
C LEU A 394 -9.71 -9.47 22.72
N LEU A 395 -10.07 -10.46 21.90
CA LEU A 395 -11.26 -10.36 21.04
C LEU A 395 -12.54 -10.88 21.70
N ASN A 396 -12.42 -11.82 22.65
CA ASN A 396 -13.61 -12.36 23.33
C ASN A 396 -14.20 -11.32 24.31
N GLY A 397 -15.43 -10.88 24.01
CA GLY A 397 -16.15 -9.85 24.77
C GLY A 397 -15.88 -8.41 24.31
N ALA A 398 -15.10 -8.20 23.24
CA ALA A 398 -14.83 -6.87 22.69
C ALA A 398 -16.03 -6.33 21.88
N ASP A 399 -16.27 -5.01 21.94
CA ASP A 399 -17.17 -4.35 20.98
C ASP A 399 -16.47 -4.19 19.63
N LEU A 400 -16.90 -5.00 18.67
CA LEU A 400 -16.35 -5.03 17.32
C LEU A 400 -17.34 -4.49 16.30
N SER A 401 -18.39 -3.75 16.71
CA SER A 401 -19.52 -3.32 15.85
C SER A 401 -19.12 -2.56 14.58
N SER A 402 -18.01 -1.82 14.56
CA SER A 402 -17.51 -1.12 13.37
C SER A 402 -16.60 -1.97 12.47
N ILE A 403 -16.18 -3.16 12.95
CA ILE A 403 -15.22 -4.02 12.24
C ILE A 403 -15.97 -4.89 11.22
N ARG A 404 -15.56 -4.82 9.95
CA ARG A 404 -16.07 -5.66 8.86
C ARG A 404 -15.22 -6.90 8.61
N LEU A 405 -13.95 -6.86 9.01
CA LEU A 405 -12.94 -7.86 8.65
C LEU A 405 -11.95 -8.06 9.80
N ILE A 406 -11.64 -9.31 10.11
CA ILE A 406 -10.62 -9.73 11.08
C ILE A 406 -9.73 -10.75 10.38
N LEU A 407 -8.44 -10.46 10.28
CA LEU A 407 -7.41 -11.43 9.91
C LEU A 407 -6.60 -11.76 11.17
N ILE A 408 -6.56 -13.02 11.56
CA ILE A 408 -5.96 -13.43 12.83
C ILE A 408 -5.12 -14.69 12.68
N GLU A 409 -3.92 -14.73 13.28
CA GLU A 409 -3.20 -15.97 13.51
C GLU A 409 -3.57 -16.55 14.90
N ILE A 410 -3.92 -17.83 14.91
CA ILE A 410 -4.39 -18.54 16.11
C ILE A 410 -3.26 -19.34 16.77
N HIS A 411 -3.09 -19.14 18.07
CA HIS A 411 -2.02 -19.76 18.86
C HIS A 411 -2.56 -20.77 19.89
N TYR A 412 -3.11 -21.90 19.41
CA TYR A 412 -3.63 -22.97 20.28
C TYR A 412 -2.63 -23.45 21.34
N TRP A 413 -1.33 -23.46 21.00
CA TRP A 413 -0.28 -23.93 21.88
C TRP A 413 -0.07 -23.01 23.10
N ALA A 414 -0.43 -21.73 22.99
CA ALA A 414 -0.21 -20.72 24.02
C ALA A 414 -1.34 -20.74 25.08
N VAL A 415 -2.60 -20.74 24.62
CA VAL A 415 -3.78 -20.57 25.50
C VAL A 415 -4.75 -21.76 25.52
N GLY A 416 -4.51 -22.77 24.69
CA GLY A 416 -5.33 -23.98 24.61
C GLY A 416 -6.57 -23.84 23.72
N ARG A 417 -7.10 -24.99 23.31
CA ARG A 417 -8.22 -25.07 22.36
C ARG A 417 -9.51 -24.41 22.87
N GLU A 418 -9.84 -24.62 24.14
CA GLU A 418 -11.08 -24.11 24.73
C GLU A 418 -11.19 -22.59 24.64
N LYS A 419 -10.10 -21.85 24.92
CA LYS A 419 -10.08 -20.38 24.86
C LYS A 419 -10.25 -19.87 23.44
N ILE A 420 -9.55 -20.48 22.48
CA ILE A 420 -9.66 -20.11 21.07
C ILE A 420 -11.06 -20.43 20.53
N ASP A 421 -11.59 -21.62 20.80
CA ASP A 421 -12.94 -22.00 20.36
C ASP A 421 -13.98 -21.04 20.96
N GLY A 422 -13.81 -20.62 22.22
CA GLY A 422 -14.64 -19.60 22.87
C GLY A 422 -14.59 -18.25 22.16
N MET A 423 -13.40 -17.77 21.78
CA MET A 423 -13.23 -16.55 20.99
C MET A 423 -13.91 -16.67 19.61
N ILE A 424 -13.69 -17.76 18.88
CA ILE A 424 -14.30 -17.96 17.55
C ILE A 424 -15.83 -18.01 17.65
N ASN A 425 -16.38 -18.73 18.64
CA ASN A 425 -17.81 -18.76 18.89
C ASN A 425 -18.37 -17.37 19.20
N TYR A 426 -17.65 -16.57 20.00
CA TYR A 426 -18.01 -15.18 20.25
C TYR A 426 -18.05 -14.37 18.94
N LEU A 427 -17.00 -14.41 18.12
CA LEU A 427 -16.96 -13.69 16.85
C LEU A 427 -18.10 -14.09 15.90
N ILE A 428 -18.41 -15.38 15.80
CA ILE A 428 -19.55 -15.87 15.02
C ILE A 428 -20.87 -15.33 15.58
N SER A 429 -21.04 -15.31 16.91
CA SER A 429 -22.23 -14.72 17.54
C SER A 429 -22.38 -13.21 17.27
N GLN A 430 -21.28 -12.51 16.96
CA GLN A 430 -21.26 -11.11 16.53
C GLN A 430 -21.53 -10.93 15.02
N GLY A 431 -21.90 -12.01 14.32
CA GLY A 431 -22.26 -11.99 12.90
C GLY A 431 -21.10 -12.15 11.93
N PHE A 432 -19.89 -12.46 12.41
CA PHE A 432 -18.77 -12.81 11.53
C PHE A 432 -18.92 -14.22 10.97
N SER A 433 -18.50 -14.40 9.72
CA SER A 433 -18.38 -15.70 9.06
C SER A 433 -16.91 -16.01 8.82
N ILE A 434 -16.53 -17.28 8.99
CA ILE A 434 -15.19 -17.73 8.60
C ILE A 434 -15.14 -17.82 7.09
N ASN A 435 -14.18 -17.12 6.49
CA ASN A 435 -13.92 -17.16 5.07
C ASN A 435 -12.94 -18.29 4.76
N PHE A 436 -13.49 -19.46 4.39
CA PHE A 436 -12.71 -20.65 4.07
C PHE A 436 -11.89 -20.56 2.78
N TYR A 437 -12.13 -19.55 1.93
CA TYR A 437 -11.31 -19.33 0.75
C TYR A 437 -9.90 -18.84 1.12
N TYR A 438 -9.82 -17.99 2.15
CA TYR A 438 -8.57 -17.39 2.61
C TYR A 438 -7.98 -18.06 3.85
N THR A 439 -8.82 -18.66 4.69
CA THR A 439 -8.39 -19.33 5.92
C THR A 439 -7.54 -20.55 5.61
N SER A 440 -6.36 -20.64 6.22
CA SER A 440 -5.43 -21.77 6.04
C SER A 440 -4.57 -21.98 7.28
N ARG A 441 -4.52 -23.22 7.76
CA ARG A 441 -3.79 -23.62 8.98
C ARG A 441 -4.21 -22.77 10.19
N ASN A 442 -3.30 -21.90 10.64
CA ASN A 442 -3.44 -21.08 11.84
C ASN A 442 -4.07 -19.71 11.51
N ILE A 443 -4.03 -19.31 10.25
CA ILE A 443 -4.48 -18.01 9.78
C ILE A 443 -5.97 -18.11 9.45
N VAL A 444 -6.78 -17.35 10.16
CA VAL A 444 -8.23 -17.31 9.99
C VAL A 444 -8.64 -15.92 9.54
N LEU A 445 -9.40 -15.88 8.43
CA LEU A 445 -10.07 -14.67 7.99
C LEU A 445 -11.54 -14.77 8.38
N LEU A 446 -12.03 -13.77 9.11
CA LEU A 446 -13.44 -13.60 9.42
C LEU A 446 -13.96 -12.30 8.80
N ASP A 447 -15.09 -12.36 8.13
CA ASP A 447 -15.74 -11.20 7.52
C ASP A 447 -17.23 -11.12 7.86
N ARG A 448 -17.81 -9.93 7.71
CA ARG A 448 -19.25 -9.72 7.70
C ARG A 448 -19.62 -8.52 6.85
N ASN A 449 -20.86 -8.51 6.39
CA ASN A 449 -21.42 -7.37 5.67
C ASN A 449 -21.82 -6.29 6.69
N LEU A 450 -21.22 -5.09 6.56
CA LEU A 450 -21.56 -3.88 7.31
C LEU A 450 -22.18 -2.83 6.41
#